data_AF-D4DUN2-F1
#
_entry.id   AF-D4DUN2-F1
#
_cell.length_a   1.000
_cell.length_b   1.000
_cell.length_c   1.000
_cell.angle_alpha   90.00
_cell.angle_beta   90.00
_cell.angle_gamma   90.00
#
_symmetry.space_group_name_H-M   'P 1'
#
loop_
_entity.id
_entity.type
_entity.pdbx_description
1 polymer ?
#
loop_
_entity_poly.entity_id
_entity_poly.type
_entity_poly.pdbx_seq_one_letter_code
_entity_poly.pdbx_strand_id
1 'polypeptide(L)'
;MENILLRQLENVLCEGMKVPEELRRLYQWIEDNGFYEDREGIRYGYLYPQQALRDSWTDTEREGGTIISFYVDSREEQDETVTRYYGNKDEEISSRLCIFSQTGAEGSMGALWLDDEGETQIVHLGSGSGSTMLCTLVQNGLDFLRLLAIGYDEICWDFELPLPPNHDEDELFVKPNLPFRAWVENTFSTTIPELGTEIVTPVQMGKQESKGDSFVEWSNKVVR
;
A
#
# COMPACT_ATOMS: atom_id res chain seq x y z
N MET A 1 -17.60 -1.04 -17.87
CA MET A 1 -16.67 0.10 -18.08
C MET A 1 -15.27 -0.49 -18.07
N GLU A 2 -14.32 0.08 -18.82
CA GLU A 2 -12.92 -0.38 -18.72
C GLU A 2 -12.35 0.03 -17.37
N ASN A 3 -11.64 -0.86 -16.67
CA ASN A 3 -10.99 -0.56 -15.40
C ASN A 3 -9.62 0.06 -15.67
N ILE A 4 -9.51 1.39 -15.53
CA ILE A 4 -8.33 2.12 -15.96
C ILE A 4 -7.19 1.96 -14.95
N LEU A 5 -7.51 1.91 -13.65
CA LEU A 5 -6.52 1.60 -12.60
C LEU A 5 -5.80 0.27 -12.86
N LEU A 6 -6.57 -0.78 -13.14
CA LEU A 6 -6.03 -2.10 -13.43
C LEU A 6 -5.18 -2.10 -14.70
N ARG A 7 -5.68 -1.48 -15.77
CA ARG A 7 -4.93 -1.38 -17.03
C ARG A 7 -3.61 -0.63 -16.84
N GLN A 8 -3.60 0.46 -16.08
CA GLN A 8 -2.37 1.22 -15.80
C GLN A 8 -1.33 0.35 -15.07
N LEU A 9 -1.75 -0.42 -14.07
CA LEU A 9 -0.88 -1.36 -13.38
C LEU A 9 -0.37 -2.46 -14.32
N GLU A 10 -1.25 -3.10 -15.08
CA GLU A 10 -0.87 -4.17 -16.01
C GLU A 10 0.14 -3.73 -17.08
N ASN A 11 0.09 -2.46 -17.50
CA ASN A 11 1.00 -1.91 -18.50
C ASN A 11 2.45 -1.74 -18.02
N VAL A 12 2.70 -1.75 -16.71
CA VAL A 12 4.03 -1.52 -16.13
C VAL A 12 4.61 -2.73 -15.40
N LEU A 13 3.83 -3.81 -15.27
CA LEU A 13 4.27 -5.01 -14.58
C LEU A 13 5.57 -5.54 -15.17
N CYS A 14 6.45 -6.02 -14.30
CA CYS A 14 7.62 -6.77 -14.71
C CYS A 14 7.21 -8.12 -15.32
N GLU A 15 8.08 -8.68 -16.16
CA GLU A 15 7.85 -10.02 -16.72
C GLU A 15 7.68 -11.06 -15.59
N GLY A 16 6.65 -11.90 -15.71
CA GLY A 16 6.31 -12.91 -14.70
C GLY A 16 5.46 -12.42 -13.53
N MET A 17 5.38 -11.10 -13.29
CA MET A 17 4.58 -10.51 -12.22
C MET A 17 3.08 -10.60 -12.51
N LYS A 18 2.28 -10.83 -11.48
CA LYS A 18 0.81 -10.95 -11.58
C LYS A 18 0.13 -10.04 -10.58
N VAL A 19 -0.91 -9.33 -11.02
CA VAL A 19 -1.81 -8.63 -10.10
C VAL A 19 -2.64 -9.66 -9.33
N PRO A 20 -2.60 -9.68 -7.98
CA PRO A 20 -3.46 -10.54 -7.16
C PRO A 20 -4.94 -10.30 -7.47
N GLU A 21 -5.76 -11.36 -7.44
CA GLU A 21 -7.19 -11.26 -7.77
C GLU A 21 -7.91 -10.29 -6.83
N GLU A 22 -7.54 -10.25 -5.56
CA GLU A 22 -8.12 -9.33 -4.58
C GLU A 22 -7.81 -7.87 -4.91
N LEU A 23 -6.61 -7.58 -5.44
CA LEU A 23 -6.27 -6.23 -5.91
C LEU A 23 -7.04 -5.86 -7.17
N ARG A 24 -7.31 -6.82 -8.06
CA ARG A 24 -8.21 -6.63 -9.22
C ARG A 24 -9.63 -6.28 -8.76
N ARG A 25 -10.15 -6.99 -7.75
CA ARG A 25 -11.46 -6.73 -7.14
C ARG A 25 -11.52 -5.37 -6.45
N LEU A 26 -10.44 -4.99 -5.77
CA LEU A 26 -10.31 -3.66 -5.17
C LEU A 26 -10.39 -2.56 -6.22
N TYR A 27 -9.62 -2.65 -7.30
CA TYR A 27 -9.66 -1.64 -8.36
C TYR A 27 -11.04 -1.58 -9.02
N GLN A 28 -11.72 -2.72 -9.20
CA GLN A 28 -13.09 -2.72 -9.70
C GLN A 28 -14.05 -2.04 -8.72
N TRP A 29 -13.92 -2.30 -7.42
CA TRP A 29 -14.73 -1.63 -6.41
C TRP A 29 -14.50 -0.12 -6.40
N ILE A 30 -13.26 0.34 -6.54
CA ILE A 30 -12.93 1.77 -6.64
C ILE A 30 -13.61 2.40 -7.87
N GLU A 31 -13.51 1.77 -9.04
CA GLU A 31 -14.13 2.24 -10.29
C GLU A 31 -15.66 2.25 -10.19
N ASP A 32 -16.27 1.18 -9.65
CA ASP A 32 -17.72 1.06 -9.51
C ASP A 32 -18.32 2.11 -8.56
N ASN A 33 -17.56 2.55 -7.57
CA ASN A 33 -17.96 3.60 -6.63
C ASN A 33 -17.58 5.02 -7.11
N GLY A 34 -16.78 5.14 -8.19
CA GLY A 34 -16.28 6.44 -8.66
C GLY A 34 -15.26 7.08 -7.72
N PHE A 35 -14.54 6.29 -6.92
CA PHE A 35 -13.57 6.79 -5.94
C PHE A 35 -12.20 7.02 -6.57
N TYR A 36 -12.17 7.76 -7.67
CA TYR A 36 -10.96 8.05 -8.41
C TYR A 36 -10.95 9.49 -8.92
N GLU A 37 -9.77 9.95 -9.32
CA GLU A 37 -9.60 11.17 -10.10
C GLU A 37 -8.54 11.00 -11.18
N ASP A 38 -8.67 11.73 -12.28
CA ASP A 38 -7.65 11.78 -13.34
C ASP A 38 -6.80 13.04 -13.16
N ARG A 39 -5.48 12.87 -13.11
CA ARG A 39 -4.51 13.97 -13.07
C ARG A 39 -3.40 13.67 -14.07
N GLU A 40 -3.18 14.60 -14.99
CA GLU A 40 -2.08 14.51 -15.99
C GLU A 40 -2.08 13.20 -16.79
N GLY A 41 -3.25 12.58 -17.00
CA GLY A 41 -3.41 11.33 -17.73
C GLY A 41 -3.24 10.06 -16.88
N ILE A 42 -3.02 10.19 -15.57
CA ILE A 42 -2.92 9.10 -14.61
C ILE A 42 -4.21 9.04 -13.79
N ARG A 43 -4.81 7.85 -13.65
CA ARG A 43 -5.89 7.63 -12.67
C ARG A 43 -5.31 7.34 -11.30
N TYR A 44 -5.82 8.06 -10.32
CA TYR A 44 -5.59 7.81 -8.92
C TYR A 44 -6.85 7.24 -8.30
N GLY A 45 -6.74 6.11 -7.62
CA GLY A 45 -7.83 5.42 -6.91
C GLY A 45 -7.70 5.58 -5.40
N TYR A 46 -8.84 5.60 -4.72
CA TYR A 46 -8.93 5.83 -3.28
C TYR A 46 -9.94 4.89 -2.63
N LEU A 47 -9.84 4.72 -1.32
CA LEU A 47 -10.82 3.96 -0.55
C LEU A 47 -12.07 4.77 -0.17
N TYR A 48 -12.02 6.09 -0.30
CA TYR A 48 -13.10 7.01 0.07
C TYR A 48 -13.18 8.19 -0.91
N PRO A 49 -14.35 8.85 -1.09
CA PRO A 49 -14.44 10.02 -1.96
C PRO A 49 -13.55 11.16 -1.44
N GLN A 50 -12.61 11.61 -2.26
CA GLN A 50 -11.60 12.61 -1.84
C GLN A 50 -12.19 13.95 -1.41
N GLN A 51 -13.26 14.41 -2.06
CA GLN A 51 -13.93 15.66 -1.63
C GLN A 51 -14.60 15.48 -0.27
N ALA A 52 -15.30 14.36 -0.04
CA ALA A 52 -15.93 14.08 1.24
C ALA A 52 -14.89 13.89 2.36
N LEU A 53 -13.77 13.24 2.08
CA LEU A 53 -12.64 13.13 3.00
C LEU A 53 -12.16 14.52 3.44
N ARG A 54 -11.90 15.41 2.47
CA ARG A 54 -11.44 16.78 2.73
C ARG A 54 -12.45 17.60 3.52
N ASP A 55 -13.73 17.51 3.15
CA ASP A 55 -14.81 18.25 3.80
C ASP A 55 -15.07 17.75 5.23
N SER A 56 -14.74 16.49 5.52
CA SER A 56 -14.88 15.89 6.86
C SER A 56 -13.75 16.25 7.83
N TRP A 57 -12.65 16.83 7.34
CA TRP A 57 -11.46 17.06 8.13
C TRP A 57 -11.66 18.18 9.14
N THR A 58 -11.37 17.89 10.40
CA THR A 58 -11.33 18.85 11.51
C THR A 58 -9.99 18.75 12.22
N ASP A 59 -9.75 19.61 13.21
CA ASP A 59 -8.53 19.55 14.00
C ASP A 59 -8.40 18.24 14.81
N THR A 60 -9.49 17.51 15.04
CA THR A 60 -9.55 16.35 15.94
C THR A 60 -10.06 15.07 15.31
N GLU A 61 -10.71 15.13 14.14
CA GLU A 61 -11.25 13.94 13.49
C GLU A 61 -11.37 14.08 11.96
N ARG A 62 -11.43 12.93 11.27
CA ARG A 62 -11.78 12.83 9.84
C ARG A 62 -12.52 11.53 9.52
N GLU A 63 -13.23 11.49 8.41
CA GLU A 63 -13.83 10.27 7.86
C GLU A 63 -12.87 9.50 6.93
N GLY A 64 -13.31 8.35 6.44
CA GLY A 64 -12.71 7.66 5.28
C GLY A 64 -11.74 6.51 5.58
N GLY A 65 -11.44 6.22 6.85
CA GLY A 65 -10.50 5.17 7.23
C GLY A 65 -9.10 5.41 6.67
N THR A 66 -8.39 4.34 6.32
CA THR A 66 -7.00 4.42 5.84
C THR A 66 -6.83 5.26 4.59
N ILE A 67 -5.93 6.25 4.68
CA ILE A 67 -5.46 7.04 3.55
C ILE A 67 -4.44 6.20 2.78
N ILE A 68 -4.75 5.96 1.52
CA ILE A 68 -3.87 5.32 0.54
C ILE A 68 -4.30 5.81 -0.84
N SER A 69 -3.32 6.07 -1.70
CA SER A 69 -3.56 6.42 -3.10
C SER A 69 -3.03 5.31 -3.98
N PHE A 70 -3.87 4.74 -4.84
CA PHE A 70 -3.48 3.75 -5.85
C PHE A 70 -3.23 4.45 -7.17
N TYR A 71 -2.02 4.38 -7.67
CA TYR A 71 -1.65 4.95 -8.96
C TYR A 71 -0.35 4.33 -9.42
N VAL A 72 -0.09 4.50 -10.71
CA VAL A 72 1.11 3.98 -11.33
C VAL A 72 1.68 5.10 -12.19
N ASP A 73 2.86 5.53 -11.81
CA ASP A 73 3.63 6.52 -12.55
C ASP A 73 4.20 5.92 -13.84
N SER A 74 4.67 6.81 -14.72
CA SER A 74 5.44 6.40 -15.89
C SER A 74 6.68 5.59 -15.49
N ARG A 75 7.20 4.77 -16.42
CA ARG A 75 8.41 3.99 -16.15
C ARG A 75 9.60 4.86 -15.76
N GLU A 76 9.70 6.07 -16.32
CA GLU A 76 10.75 7.04 -16.01
C GLU A 76 10.65 7.54 -14.57
N GLU A 77 9.45 7.93 -14.12
CA GLU A 77 9.21 8.37 -12.74
C GLU A 77 9.34 7.23 -11.72
N GLN A 78 8.95 6.00 -12.10
CA GLN A 78 9.21 4.83 -11.27
C GLN A 78 10.70 4.57 -11.11
N ASP A 79 11.48 4.67 -12.19
CA ASP A 79 12.94 4.55 -12.15
C ASP A 79 13.59 5.62 -11.25
N GLU A 80 13.10 6.86 -11.30
CA GLU A 80 13.56 7.91 -10.39
C GLU A 80 13.22 7.58 -8.93
N THR A 81 12.00 7.11 -8.68
CA THR A 81 11.56 6.73 -7.34
C THR A 81 12.41 5.58 -6.80
N VAL A 82 12.59 4.52 -7.59
CA VAL A 82 13.51 3.42 -7.27
C VAL A 82 14.91 3.94 -6.95
N THR A 83 15.43 4.88 -7.75
CA THR A 83 16.75 5.49 -7.50
C THR A 83 16.80 6.24 -6.17
N ARG A 84 15.72 6.92 -5.76
CA ARG A 84 15.64 7.59 -4.44
C ARG A 84 15.71 6.59 -3.28
N TYR A 85 15.06 5.43 -3.42
CA TYR A 85 15.01 4.40 -2.39
C TYR A 85 16.31 3.57 -2.29
N TYR A 86 16.92 3.24 -3.44
CA TYR A 86 18.02 2.28 -3.51
C TYR A 86 19.37 2.89 -3.89
N GLY A 87 19.42 4.17 -4.23
CA GLY A 87 20.64 4.82 -4.75
C GLY A 87 21.02 4.39 -6.17
N ASN A 88 20.25 3.48 -6.78
CA ASN A 88 20.46 2.94 -8.13
C ASN A 88 19.16 2.34 -8.68
N LYS A 89 19.19 1.90 -9.95
CA LYS A 89 18.05 1.28 -10.64
C LYS A 89 18.47 0.10 -11.51
N ASP A 90 19.38 -0.72 -10.98
CA ASP A 90 19.91 -1.84 -11.72
C ASP A 90 18.81 -2.82 -12.17
N GLU A 91 19.13 -3.65 -13.17
CA GLU A 91 18.19 -4.60 -13.77
C GLU A 91 17.53 -5.52 -12.73
N GLU A 92 18.26 -5.90 -11.69
CA GLU A 92 17.73 -6.68 -10.56
C GLU A 92 16.54 -6.01 -9.87
N ILE A 93 16.56 -4.68 -9.71
CA ILE A 93 15.47 -3.94 -9.05
C ILE A 93 14.32 -3.74 -10.02
N SER A 94 14.65 -3.23 -11.22
CA SER A 94 13.65 -2.83 -12.22
C SER A 94 12.92 -4.00 -12.88
N SER A 95 13.43 -5.23 -12.77
CA SER A 95 12.78 -6.46 -13.22
C SER A 95 11.93 -7.14 -12.13
N ARG A 96 11.99 -6.66 -10.89
CA ARG A 96 11.32 -7.31 -9.76
C ARG A 96 10.38 -6.41 -8.96
N LEU A 97 10.49 -5.09 -9.08
CA LEU A 97 9.75 -4.15 -8.25
C LEU A 97 8.86 -3.23 -9.12
N CYS A 98 7.59 -3.14 -8.76
CA CYS A 98 6.61 -2.26 -9.40
C CYS A 98 5.83 -1.48 -8.34
N ILE A 99 6.02 -0.16 -8.28
CA ILE A 99 5.33 0.69 -7.31
C ILE A 99 3.89 0.94 -7.80
N PHE A 100 2.91 0.81 -6.90
CA PHE A 100 1.49 0.94 -7.27
C PHE A 100 0.63 1.74 -6.28
N SER A 101 1.20 2.16 -5.16
CA SER A 101 0.48 2.97 -4.19
C SER A 101 1.40 3.83 -3.34
N GLN A 102 0.86 4.95 -2.85
CA GLN A 102 1.45 5.75 -1.78
C GLN A 102 0.71 5.46 -0.47
N THR A 103 1.45 4.98 0.53
CA THR A 103 0.94 4.49 1.82
C THR A 103 1.07 5.51 2.95
N GLY A 104 1.81 6.60 2.73
CA GLY A 104 1.92 7.73 3.65
C GLY A 104 2.27 9.04 2.96
N ALA A 105 1.83 10.16 3.53
CA ALA A 105 2.04 11.51 3.00
C ALA A 105 3.53 11.89 2.92
N GLU A 106 4.37 11.25 3.74
CA GLU A 106 5.82 11.46 3.75
C GLU A 106 6.57 10.75 2.61
N GLY A 107 5.85 10.01 1.76
CA GLY A 107 6.38 9.41 0.53
C GLY A 107 6.60 7.90 0.57
N SER A 108 6.17 7.22 1.63
CA SER A 108 6.14 5.76 1.72
C SER A 108 5.27 5.17 0.62
N MET A 109 5.73 4.06 0.07
CA MET A 109 5.14 3.42 -1.08
C MET A 109 4.78 1.97 -0.78
N GLY A 110 3.70 1.50 -1.41
CA GLY A 110 3.40 0.09 -1.57
C GLY A 110 3.80 -0.37 -2.98
N ALA A 111 4.45 -1.53 -3.06
CA ALA A 111 4.92 -2.10 -4.30
C ALA A 111 4.55 -3.58 -4.44
N LEU A 112 4.47 -4.03 -5.69
CA LEU A 112 4.52 -5.46 -6.02
C LEU A 112 5.99 -5.85 -6.17
N TRP A 113 6.36 -6.98 -5.58
CA TRP A 113 7.70 -7.55 -5.69
C TRP A 113 7.64 -8.99 -6.18
N LEU A 114 8.46 -9.33 -7.18
CA LEU A 114 8.63 -10.70 -7.64
C LEU A 114 9.71 -11.37 -6.79
N ASP A 115 9.34 -12.35 -5.98
CA ASP A 115 10.26 -13.06 -5.11
C ASP A 115 11.15 -14.08 -5.86
N ASP A 116 12.07 -14.74 -5.14
CA ASP A 116 13.01 -15.70 -5.75
C ASP A 116 12.32 -16.99 -6.23
N GLU A 117 11.08 -17.24 -5.79
CA GLU A 117 10.25 -18.37 -6.23
C GLU A 117 9.40 -18.00 -7.47
N GLY A 118 9.41 -16.72 -7.88
CA GLY A 118 8.62 -16.20 -9.00
C GLY A 118 7.19 -15.86 -8.63
N GLU A 119 6.89 -15.71 -7.34
CA GLU A 119 5.58 -15.29 -6.85
C GLU A 119 5.56 -13.77 -6.59
N THR A 120 4.38 -13.17 -6.79
CA THR A 120 4.20 -11.73 -6.58
C THR A 120 3.74 -11.46 -5.15
N GLN A 121 4.56 -10.74 -4.39
CA GLN A 121 4.29 -10.30 -3.03
C GLN A 121 3.90 -8.83 -3.01
N ILE A 122 3.17 -8.40 -1.96
CA ILE A 122 2.91 -6.97 -1.71
C ILE A 122 3.86 -6.52 -0.60
N VAL A 123 4.67 -5.51 -0.90
CA VAL A 123 5.75 -5.04 -0.04
C VAL A 123 5.61 -3.56 0.29
N HIS A 124 6.21 -3.13 1.39
CA HIS A 124 6.23 -1.75 1.85
C HIS A 124 7.63 -1.17 1.77
N LEU A 125 7.71 0.08 1.30
CA LEU A 125 8.91 0.89 1.19
C LEU A 125 8.70 2.19 1.99
N GLY A 126 9.29 2.32 3.17
CA GLY A 126 9.25 3.56 3.96
C GLY A 126 10.16 4.65 3.37
N SER A 127 9.78 5.93 3.42
CA SER A 127 10.56 6.99 2.74
C SER A 127 12.01 7.14 3.21
N GLY A 128 12.34 6.62 4.39
CA GLY A 128 13.63 6.77 5.05
C GLY A 128 13.79 8.08 5.83
N SER A 129 12.89 9.05 5.66
CA SER A 129 12.92 10.34 6.37
C SER A 129 11.81 10.51 7.42
N GLY A 130 10.64 9.89 7.17
CA GLY A 130 9.54 9.79 8.13
C GLY A 130 9.38 8.36 8.63
N SER A 131 8.92 7.47 7.76
CA SER A 131 8.83 6.04 8.00
C SER A 131 10.12 5.34 7.56
N THR A 132 10.62 4.47 8.43
CA THR A 132 11.70 3.53 8.11
C THR A 132 11.17 2.10 7.99
N MET A 133 9.85 1.91 7.87
CA MET A 133 9.25 0.59 7.76
C MET A 133 9.57 -0.01 6.38
N LEU A 134 10.18 -1.20 6.37
CA LEU A 134 10.52 -1.97 5.18
C LEU A 134 10.15 -3.43 5.47
N CYS A 135 9.21 -3.99 4.73
CA CYS A 135 8.80 -5.39 4.92
C CYS A 135 7.99 -5.91 3.74
N THR A 136 7.86 -7.23 3.67
CA THR A 136 6.73 -7.88 3.03
C THR A 136 5.48 -7.49 3.82
N LEU A 137 4.65 -6.63 3.22
CA LEU A 137 3.46 -6.12 3.88
C LEU A 137 2.47 -7.26 4.09
N VAL A 138 2.23 -8.05 3.04
CA VAL A 138 1.40 -9.27 3.09
C VAL A 138 1.82 -10.27 2.02
N GLN A 139 1.53 -11.55 2.28
CA GLN A 139 1.79 -12.66 1.34
C GLN A 139 0.65 -12.94 0.36
N ASN A 140 -0.53 -12.33 0.56
CA ASN A 140 -1.68 -12.51 -0.32
C ASN A 140 -2.52 -11.22 -0.38
N GLY A 141 -3.26 -11.06 -1.47
CA GLY A 141 -4.06 -9.85 -1.69
C GLY A 141 -5.19 -9.67 -0.68
N LEU A 142 -5.75 -10.74 -0.13
CA LEU A 142 -6.84 -10.64 0.86
C LEU A 142 -6.36 -9.97 2.14
N ASP A 143 -5.18 -10.36 2.64
CA ASP A 143 -4.60 -9.76 3.83
C ASP A 143 -4.26 -8.27 3.62
N PHE A 144 -3.91 -7.86 2.40
CA PHE A 144 -3.75 -6.43 2.09
C PHE A 144 -5.06 -5.68 2.28
N LEU A 145 -6.16 -6.22 1.75
CA LEU A 145 -7.49 -5.61 1.91
C LEU A 145 -7.93 -5.60 3.37
N ARG A 146 -7.63 -6.67 4.12
CA ARG A 146 -7.93 -6.75 5.56
C ARG A 146 -7.16 -5.68 6.33
N LEU A 147 -5.87 -5.49 6.06
CA LEU A 147 -5.04 -4.45 6.67
C LEU A 147 -5.62 -3.05 6.43
N LEU A 148 -5.99 -2.73 5.19
CA LEU A 148 -6.64 -1.45 4.84
C LEU A 148 -8.00 -1.27 5.53
N ALA A 149 -8.75 -2.35 5.74
CA ALA A 149 -10.05 -2.32 6.38
C ALA A 149 -10.00 -2.18 7.90
N ILE A 150 -8.83 -2.35 8.54
CA ILE A 150 -8.64 -2.09 9.98
C ILE A 150 -8.93 -0.62 10.26
N GLY A 151 -8.44 0.30 9.41
CA GLY A 151 -8.75 1.72 9.48
C GLY A 151 -7.72 2.57 10.22
N TYR A 152 -6.44 2.20 10.20
CA TYR A 152 -5.32 3.09 10.55
C TYR A 152 -5.38 4.39 9.75
N ASP A 153 -4.82 5.50 10.26
CA ASP A 153 -4.68 6.74 9.47
C ASP A 153 -3.88 6.47 8.19
N GLU A 154 -2.67 5.95 8.38
CA GLU A 154 -1.73 5.49 7.35
C GLU A 154 -1.10 4.17 7.81
N ILE A 155 -0.74 3.30 6.87
CA ILE A 155 -0.19 1.96 7.17
C ILE A 155 1.34 1.91 7.15
N CYS A 156 2.01 3.05 7.00
CA CYS A 156 3.47 3.13 6.94
C CYS A 156 4.15 3.23 8.32
N TRP A 157 3.39 3.28 9.41
CA TRP A 157 3.90 3.51 10.76
C TRP A 157 4.01 2.21 11.55
N ASP A 158 5.22 1.66 11.67
CA ASP A 158 5.48 0.38 12.35
C ASP A 158 5.08 0.37 13.84
N PHE A 159 5.11 1.55 14.49
CA PHE A 159 4.71 1.73 15.88
C PHE A 159 3.18 1.83 16.09
N GLU A 160 2.41 2.14 15.04
CA GLU A 160 0.93 2.18 15.11
C GLU A 160 0.31 0.79 14.90
N LEU A 161 0.90 -0.04 14.03
CA LEU A 161 0.40 -1.37 13.70
C LEU A 161 0.20 -2.35 14.88
N PRO A 162 0.96 -2.31 16.00
CA PRO A 162 0.68 -3.13 17.18
C PRO A 162 -0.44 -2.59 18.08
N LEU A 163 -1.02 -1.43 17.75
CA LEU A 163 -2.07 -0.76 18.51
C LEU A 163 -3.35 -0.70 17.67
N PRO A 164 -4.54 -0.69 18.29
CA PRO A 164 -5.78 -0.48 17.55
C PRO A 164 -5.81 0.95 16.96
N PRO A 165 -6.51 1.19 15.85
CA PRO A 165 -6.73 2.57 15.37
C PRO A 165 -7.36 3.44 16.47
N ASN A 166 -6.96 4.71 16.52
CA ASN A 166 -7.41 5.67 17.55
C ASN A 166 -7.08 5.26 18.98
N HIS A 167 -5.96 4.56 19.20
CA HIS A 167 -5.52 4.20 20.55
C HIS A 167 -5.16 5.42 21.41
N ASP A 168 -4.61 6.47 20.79
CA ASP A 168 -4.29 7.74 21.40
C ASP A 168 -5.46 8.71 21.21
N GLU A 169 -6.06 9.15 22.32
CA GLU A 169 -7.22 10.05 22.33
C GLU A 169 -6.83 11.51 22.03
N ASP A 170 -5.54 11.85 22.14
CA ASP A 170 -5.02 13.20 21.87
C ASP A 170 -4.63 13.40 20.39
N GLU A 171 -4.51 12.31 19.62
CA GLU A 171 -4.24 12.31 18.19
C GLU A 171 -5.52 12.42 17.34
N LEU A 172 -5.36 12.64 16.04
CA LEU A 172 -6.49 12.74 15.10
C LEU A 172 -7.33 11.46 15.09
N PHE A 173 -8.61 11.57 15.43
CA PHE A 173 -9.54 10.45 15.38
C PHE A 173 -9.98 10.12 13.95
N VAL A 174 -9.56 8.96 13.44
CA VAL A 174 -9.94 8.45 12.12
C VAL A 174 -11.18 7.57 12.24
N LYS A 175 -12.29 8.04 11.67
CA LYS A 175 -13.52 7.24 11.59
C LYS A 175 -13.33 6.12 10.55
N PRO A 176 -13.66 4.87 10.90
CA PRO A 176 -13.43 3.73 10.01
C PRO A 176 -14.29 3.82 8.75
N ASN A 177 -13.76 3.31 7.64
CA ASN A 177 -14.50 3.18 6.39
C ASN A 177 -15.42 1.96 6.43
N LEU A 178 -16.58 2.10 7.08
CA LEU A 178 -17.54 1.01 7.25
C LEU A 178 -18.01 0.38 5.92
N PRO A 179 -18.28 1.16 4.84
CA PRO A 179 -18.62 0.58 3.54
C PRO A 179 -17.51 -0.30 2.96
N PHE A 180 -16.25 0.15 3.02
CA PHE A 180 -15.11 -0.64 2.54
C PHE A 180 -14.92 -1.91 3.37
N ARG A 181 -14.94 -1.78 4.71
CA ARG A 181 -14.86 -2.92 5.63
C ARG A 181 -15.95 -3.96 5.35
N ALA A 182 -17.20 -3.52 5.25
CA ALA A 182 -18.32 -4.42 4.95
C ALA A 182 -18.16 -5.07 3.57
N TRP A 183 -17.63 -4.35 2.57
CA TRP A 183 -17.35 -4.93 1.26
C TRP A 183 -16.28 -6.03 1.35
N VAL A 184 -15.19 -5.83 2.08
CA VAL A 184 -14.13 -6.85 2.29
C VAL A 184 -14.70 -8.08 2.98
N GLU A 185 -15.39 -7.90 4.12
CA GLU A 185 -15.97 -9.00 4.91
C GLU A 185 -16.96 -9.84 4.07
N ASN A 186 -17.85 -9.18 3.32
CA ASN A 186 -18.87 -9.88 2.53
C ASN A 186 -18.32 -10.51 1.25
N THR A 187 -17.44 -9.83 0.54
CA THR A 187 -16.91 -10.30 -0.76
C THR A 187 -16.01 -11.51 -0.58
N PHE A 188 -15.21 -11.52 0.49
CA PHE A 188 -14.21 -12.56 0.74
C PHE A 188 -14.57 -13.51 1.88
N SER A 189 -15.76 -13.33 2.49
CA SER A 189 -16.21 -14.14 3.64
C SER A 189 -15.15 -14.22 4.74
N THR A 190 -14.62 -13.05 5.12
CA THR A 190 -13.50 -12.91 6.06
C THR A 190 -13.87 -12.04 7.26
N THR A 191 -12.96 -11.92 8.22
CA THR A 191 -13.02 -10.97 9.34
C THR A 191 -11.88 -9.98 9.26
N ILE A 192 -12.12 -8.75 9.73
CA ILE A 192 -11.07 -7.74 9.88
C ILE A 192 -10.46 -7.88 11.29
N PRO A 193 -9.13 -8.04 11.39
CA PRO A 193 -8.45 -8.10 12.69
C PRO A 193 -8.49 -6.74 13.40
N GLU A 194 -8.06 -6.74 14.66
CA GLU A 194 -8.01 -5.50 15.46
C GLU A 194 -6.68 -4.77 15.23
N LEU A 195 -5.59 -5.53 15.04
CA LEU A 195 -4.23 -4.99 14.93
C LEU A 195 -3.60 -5.33 13.59
N GLY A 196 -2.82 -4.39 13.06
CA GLY A 196 -2.01 -4.58 11.86
C GLY A 196 -0.99 -5.70 12.05
N THR A 197 -0.41 -5.84 13.24
CA THR A 197 0.56 -6.91 13.52
C THR A 197 -0.02 -8.32 13.57
N GLU A 198 -1.35 -8.48 13.50
CA GLU A 198 -1.97 -9.78 13.24
C GLU A 198 -1.81 -10.21 11.77
N ILE A 199 -1.42 -9.28 10.90
CA ILE A 199 -1.22 -9.49 9.46
C ILE A 199 0.25 -9.29 9.05
N VAL A 200 0.85 -8.16 9.43
CA VAL A 200 2.18 -7.74 8.98
C VAL A 200 3.22 -7.83 10.10
N THR A 201 4.44 -8.22 9.76
CA THR A 201 5.58 -8.16 10.70
C THR A 201 6.55 -7.06 10.25
N PRO A 202 6.41 -5.82 10.78
CA PRO A 202 7.26 -4.72 10.33
C PRO A 202 8.72 -4.92 10.73
N VAL A 203 9.61 -4.48 9.83
CA VAL A 203 11.05 -4.38 10.05
C VAL A 203 11.48 -2.94 9.75
N GLN A 204 12.45 -2.45 10.51
CA GLN A 204 13.01 -1.11 10.31
C GLN A 204 14.22 -1.19 9.37
N MET A 205 14.30 -0.25 8.43
CA MET A 205 15.44 -0.07 7.53
C MET A 205 16.76 -0.02 8.31
N GLY A 206 17.80 -0.61 7.74
CA GLY A 206 19.14 -0.62 8.33
C GLY A 206 19.31 -1.52 9.56
N LYS A 207 18.27 -2.20 10.05
CA LYS A 207 18.46 -3.27 11.04
C LYS A 207 19.03 -4.52 10.37
N GLN A 208 20.08 -5.08 10.99
CA GLN A 208 20.76 -6.28 10.49
C GLN A 208 19.87 -7.52 10.48
N GLU A 209 18.88 -7.59 11.37
CA GLU A 209 17.96 -8.71 11.44
C GLU A 209 16.75 -8.45 10.53
N SER A 210 16.70 -9.14 9.40
CA SER A 210 15.54 -9.20 8.50
C SER A 210 14.30 -9.83 9.14
N LYS A 211 14.43 -10.40 10.35
CA LYS A 211 13.45 -11.29 10.98
C LYS A 211 12.97 -12.43 10.05
N GLY A 212 13.77 -12.82 9.06
CA GLY A 212 13.42 -13.83 8.05
C GLY A 212 12.55 -13.31 6.91
N ASP A 213 12.38 -11.99 6.77
CA ASP A 213 11.68 -11.37 5.66
C ASP A 213 12.59 -11.33 4.41
N SER A 214 12.26 -12.13 3.41
CA SER A 214 13.03 -12.26 2.17
C SER A 214 13.10 -10.96 1.38
N PHE A 215 12.04 -10.13 1.42
CA PHE A 215 12.06 -8.84 0.75
C PHE A 215 13.06 -7.89 1.42
N VAL A 216 13.11 -7.87 2.76
CA VAL A 216 14.09 -7.05 3.50
C VAL A 216 15.50 -7.49 3.19
N GLU A 217 15.75 -8.80 3.15
CA GLU A 217 17.07 -9.35 2.78
C GLU A 217 17.49 -8.99 1.36
N TRP A 218 16.56 -9.09 0.41
CA TRP A 218 16.77 -8.69 -0.97
C TRP A 218 17.04 -7.19 -1.07
N SER A 219 16.18 -6.37 -0.47
CA SER A 219 16.24 -4.91 -0.46
C SER A 219 17.58 -4.40 0.09
N ASN A 220 18.08 -5.01 1.17
CA ASN A 220 19.38 -4.68 1.76
C ASN A 220 20.58 -5.08 0.89
N LYS A 221 20.43 -6.04 -0.03
CA LYS A 221 21.52 -6.45 -0.96
C LYS A 221 21.65 -5.52 -2.16
N VAL A 222 20.54 -4.89 -2.57
CA VAL A 222 20.47 -4.08 -3.80
C VAL A 222 20.64 -2.58 -3.57
N VAL A 223 20.53 -2.11 -2.32
CA VAL A 223 20.84 -0.72 -1.94
C VAL A 223 22.32 -0.38 -2.17
N ARG A 224 22.60 0.84 -2.62
CA ARG A 224 23.96 1.33 -2.90
C ARG A 224 24.23 2.68 -2.26
#